data_AF-A0A975BJ92-F1
#
_entry.id   AF-A0A975BJ92-F1
#
_cell.length_a   1.000
_cell.length_b   1.000
_cell.length_c   1.000
_cell.angle_alpha   90.00
_cell.angle_beta   90.00
_cell.angle_gamma   90.00
#
_symmetry.space_group_name_H-M   'P 1'
#
loop_
_entity.id
_entity.type
_entity.pdbx_description
1 polymer ?
#
loop_
_entity_poly.entity_id
_entity_poly.type
_entity_poly.pdbx_seq_one_letter_code
_entity_poly.pdbx_strand_id
1 'polypeptide(L)'
;MKNVSQLEIYKTLRQASENGVGWAHGNGFKWLRDVFIPYIEIARNSCSYENFFIADCFYVLGDIYDFNEAPLAAAGAYSKAIEYDNEFAAAYREMAGMCQTMGNYKKAAELISIAVTLDPKDQYALSDQKIINKDLVQKTEPLFKPSDIIWQADELLAMSEFKKALSLLEHTQNAESCKARARCYGALSDCQNYINEWKSISDTYSEFEFRSSDWFYMPKQVFDSSEIWYILFDSYKKIRPSVFISFNSLYESEKYRNLEESEKYKLIIEFNIYRTENNFKALNQLYQIYPAWSELKEFIV
;
A
#
# COMPACT_ATOMS: atom_id res chain seq x y z
N MET A 1 12.62 -3.75 -24.53
CA MET A 1 12.75 -4.44 -23.22
C MET A 1 14.13 -5.05 -23.17
N LYS A 2 14.92 -4.82 -22.12
CA LYS A 2 16.16 -5.58 -21.91
C LYS A 2 15.79 -7.06 -21.85
N ASN A 3 16.59 -7.95 -22.42
CA ASN A 3 16.43 -9.39 -22.22
C ASN A 3 16.71 -9.70 -20.75
N VAL A 4 15.66 -9.68 -19.92
CA VAL A 4 15.71 -10.11 -18.52
C VAL A 4 15.88 -11.63 -18.51
N SER A 5 16.81 -12.13 -17.70
CA SER A 5 17.05 -13.58 -17.62
C SER A 5 15.93 -14.30 -16.85
N GLN A 6 15.64 -15.56 -17.20
CA GLN A 6 14.69 -16.39 -16.42
C GLN A 6 15.06 -16.48 -14.94
N LEU A 7 16.37 -16.49 -14.64
CA LEU A 7 16.88 -16.51 -13.27
C LEU A 7 16.53 -15.23 -12.49
N GLU A 8 16.58 -14.08 -13.15
CA GLU A 8 16.21 -12.79 -12.55
C GLU A 8 14.71 -12.75 -12.25
N ILE A 9 13.87 -13.15 -13.22
CA ILE A 9 12.41 -13.25 -13.04
C ILE A 9 12.08 -14.14 -11.85
N TYR A 10 12.66 -15.35 -11.81
CA TYR A 10 12.44 -16.30 -10.71
C TYR A 10 12.82 -15.70 -9.36
N LYS A 11 14.01 -15.09 -9.25
CA LYS A 11 14.48 -14.50 -7.99
C LYS A 11 13.57 -13.36 -7.51
N THR A 12 13.14 -12.48 -8.40
CA THR A 12 12.28 -11.36 -8.03
C THR A 12 10.89 -11.82 -7.59
N LEU A 13 10.27 -12.74 -8.33
CA LEU A 13 8.96 -13.29 -7.96
C LEU A 13 9.03 -14.05 -6.63
N ARG A 14 10.08 -14.85 -6.44
CA ARG A 14 10.32 -15.58 -5.20
C ARG A 14 10.52 -14.67 -4.00
N GLN A 15 11.27 -13.57 -4.16
CA GLN A 15 11.43 -12.58 -3.09
C GLN A 15 10.10 -11.93 -2.69
N ALA A 16 9.23 -11.64 -3.66
CA ALA A 16 7.91 -11.08 -3.36
C ALA A 16 7.02 -12.08 -2.60
N SER A 17 7.02 -13.35 -3.01
CA SER A 17 6.28 -14.42 -2.34
C SER A 17 6.81 -14.71 -0.93
N GLU A 18 8.13 -14.85 -0.75
CA GLU A 18 8.72 -15.22 0.55
C GLU A 18 8.68 -14.08 1.59
N ASN A 19 8.80 -12.83 1.16
CA ASN A 19 8.77 -11.67 2.08
C ASN A 19 7.35 -11.09 2.27
N GLY A 20 6.39 -11.52 1.45
CA GLY A 20 4.99 -11.11 1.53
C GLY A 20 4.70 -9.66 1.14
N VAL A 21 3.46 -9.24 1.38
CA VAL A 21 2.92 -7.94 0.94
C VAL A 21 3.69 -6.75 1.47
N GLY A 22 4.18 -6.75 2.72
CA GLY A 22 4.89 -5.60 3.28
C GLY A 22 6.14 -5.24 2.47
N TRP A 23 6.92 -6.25 2.07
CA TRP A 23 8.08 -6.05 1.20
C TRP A 23 7.66 -5.69 -0.24
N ALA A 24 6.70 -6.41 -0.81
CA ALA A 24 6.27 -6.20 -2.19
C ALA A 24 5.65 -4.80 -2.39
N HIS A 25 4.77 -4.38 -1.48
CA HIS A 25 4.16 -3.05 -1.44
C HIS A 25 5.22 -1.96 -1.21
N GLY A 26 6.18 -2.19 -0.30
CA GLY A 26 7.27 -1.25 -0.03
C GLY A 26 8.19 -0.93 -1.22
N ASN A 27 8.19 -1.76 -2.28
CA ASN A 27 8.91 -1.44 -3.53
C ASN A 27 8.19 -0.38 -4.40
N GLY A 28 6.93 -0.06 -4.09
CA GLY A 28 6.14 1.00 -4.71
C GLY A 28 5.54 0.65 -6.08
N PHE A 29 4.66 1.53 -6.55
CA PHE A 29 3.87 1.30 -7.76
C PHE A 29 4.72 1.09 -9.02
N LYS A 30 5.83 1.81 -9.16
CA LYS A 30 6.69 1.68 -10.33
C LYS A 30 7.29 0.28 -10.45
N TRP A 31 7.71 -0.32 -9.33
CA TRP A 31 8.18 -1.71 -9.32
C TRP A 31 7.04 -2.68 -9.64
N LEU A 32 5.85 -2.48 -9.05
CA LEU A 32 4.67 -3.29 -9.36
C LEU A 32 4.40 -3.33 -10.88
N ARG A 33 4.30 -2.14 -11.49
CA ARG A 33 3.94 -1.95 -12.90
C ARG A 33 5.03 -2.41 -13.86
N ASP A 34 6.29 -2.02 -13.62
CA ASP A 34 7.37 -2.21 -14.58
C ASP A 34 8.09 -3.55 -14.41
N VAL A 35 7.96 -4.19 -13.24
CA VAL A 35 8.69 -5.41 -12.89
C VAL A 35 7.74 -6.54 -12.51
N PHE A 36 6.98 -6.40 -11.41
CA PHE A 36 6.27 -7.53 -10.82
C PHE A 36 5.17 -8.09 -11.73
N ILE A 37 4.23 -7.25 -12.20
CA ILE A 37 3.15 -7.68 -13.12
C ILE A 37 3.72 -8.27 -14.42
N PRO A 38 4.64 -7.60 -15.14
CA PRO A 38 5.27 -8.19 -16.34
C PRO A 38 5.96 -9.52 -16.07
N TYR A 39 6.58 -9.69 -14.89
CA TYR A 39 7.27 -10.93 -14.55
C TYR A 39 6.29 -12.07 -14.27
N ILE A 40 5.16 -11.81 -13.61
CA ILE A 40 4.06 -12.78 -13.47
C ILE A 40 3.56 -13.20 -14.86
N GLU A 41 3.37 -12.24 -15.76
CA GLU A 41 2.92 -12.49 -17.13
C GLU A 41 3.90 -13.35 -17.93
N ILE A 42 5.20 -13.13 -17.78
CA ILE A 42 6.21 -13.98 -18.42
C ILE A 42 6.23 -15.37 -17.79
N ALA A 43 6.16 -15.46 -16.45
CA ALA A 43 6.20 -16.73 -15.73
C ALA A 43 5.01 -17.62 -16.08
N ARG A 44 3.79 -17.07 -16.10
CA ARG A 44 2.56 -17.84 -16.40
C ARG A 44 2.48 -18.34 -17.85
N ASN A 45 3.14 -17.64 -18.77
CA ASN A 45 3.21 -18.04 -20.19
C ASN A 45 4.39 -18.98 -20.48
N SER A 46 5.16 -19.36 -19.47
CA SER A 46 6.32 -20.25 -19.57
C SER A 46 6.02 -21.61 -18.95
N CYS A 47 6.46 -22.69 -19.57
CA CYS A 47 6.35 -24.04 -19.00
C CYS A 47 7.36 -24.33 -17.88
N SER A 48 8.19 -23.35 -17.50
CA SER A 48 9.30 -23.53 -16.54
C SER A 48 8.94 -23.26 -15.07
N TYR A 49 7.71 -22.82 -14.78
CA TYR A 49 7.29 -22.45 -13.43
C TYR A 49 6.14 -23.33 -12.98
N GLU A 50 6.15 -23.72 -11.71
CA GLU A 50 5.08 -24.52 -11.11
C GLU A 50 3.82 -23.66 -10.91
N ASN A 51 2.64 -24.27 -11.10
CA ASN A 51 1.37 -23.55 -10.95
C ASN A 51 1.19 -22.94 -9.57
N PHE A 52 1.57 -23.67 -8.50
CA PHE A 52 1.52 -23.16 -7.13
C PHE A 52 2.35 -21.89 -6.94
N PHE A 53 3.54 -21.83 -7.56
CA PHE A 53 4.39 -20.63 -7.53
C PHE A 53 3.74 -19.43 -8.25
N ILE A 54 3.05 -19.67 -9.36
CA ILE A 54 2.29 -18.62 -10.06
C ILE A 54 1.10 -18.18 -9.21
N ALA A 55 0.43 -19.10 -8.51
CA ALA A 55 -0.66 -18.81 -7.60
C ALA A 55 -0.21 -17.87 -6.46
N ASP A 56 0.93 -18.15 -5.83
CA ASP A 56 1.52 -17.29 -4.80
C ASP A 56 1.79 -15.86 -5.30
N CYS A 57 2.25 -15.73 -6.55
CA CYS A 57 2.50 -14.41 -7.12
C CYS A 57 1.20 -13.62 -7.34
N PHE A 58 0.13 -14.27 -7.80
CA PHE A 58 -1.19 -13.64 -7.92
C PHE A 58 -1.81 -13.34 -6.55
N TYR A 59 -1.54 -14.15 -5.54
CA TYR A 59 -1.96 -13.89 -4.17
C TYR A 59 -1.29 -12.60 -3.64
N VAL A 60 0.03 -12.47 -3.78
CA VAL A 60 0.76 -11.24 -3.41
C VAL A 60 0.27 -10.03 -4.20
N LEU A 61 -0.07 -10.19 -5.49
CA LEU A 61 -0.69 -9.12 -6.28
C LEU A 61 -2.05 -8.69 -5.71
N GLY A 62 -2.86 -9.66 -5.25
CA GLY A 62 -4.12 -9.41 -4.57
C GLY A 62 -3.92 -8.63 -3.27
N ASP A 63 -2.96 -9.03 -2.43
CA ASP A 63 -2.63 -8.33 -1.20
C ASP A 63 -2.21 -6.88 -1.49
N ILE A 64 -1.39 -6.65 -2.54
CA ILE A 64 -0.99 -5.29 -2.92
C ILE A 64 -2.19 -4.45 -3.32
N TYR A 65 -3.16 -4.99 -4.06
CA TYR A 65 -4.36 -4.26 -4.43
C TYR A 65 -5.27 -3.97 -3.23
N ASP A 66 -5.40 -4.91 -2.29
CA ASP A 66 -6.17 -4.71 -1.05
C ASP A 66 -5.54 -3.61 -0.18
N PHE A 67 -4.22 -3.64 0.03
CA PHE A 67 -3.48 -2.58 0.72
C PHE A 67 -3.59 -1.20 0.04
N ASN A 68 -4.04 -1.16 -1.21
CA ASN A 68 -4.30 0.06 -1.97
C ASN A 68 -5.79 0.37 -2.13
N GLU A 69 -6.66 -0.24 -1.32
CA GLU A 69 -8.10 0.03 -1.26
C GLU A 69 -8.83 -0.23 -2.60
N ALA A 70 -8.34 -1.21 -3.36
CA ALA A 70 -8.92 -1.66 -4.64
C ALA A 70 -9.45 -3.12 -4.54
N PRO A 71 -10.53 -3.37 -3.77
CA PRO A 71 -11.05 -4.72 -3.52
C PRO A 71 -11.56 -5.48 -4.77
N LEU A 72 -12.00 -4.81 -5.84
CA LEU A 72 -12.37 -5.49 -7.09
C LEU A 72 -11.11 -6.01 -7.80
N ALA A 73 -10.07 -5.18 -7.90
CA ALA A 73 -8.79 -5.61 -8.45
C ALA A 73 -8.16 -6.74 -7.60
N ALA A 74 -8.21 -6.62 -6.27
CA ALA A 74 -7.74 -7.65 -5.34
C ALA A 74 -8.49 -8.97 -5.52
N ALA A 75 -9.83 -8.95 -5.54
CA ALA A 75 -10.65 -10.14 -5.79
C ALA A 75 -10.34 -10.79 -7.16
N GLY A 76 -10.06 -9.99 -8.19
CA GLY A 76 -9.63 -10.48 -9.49
C GLY A 76 -8.27 -11.21 -9.44
N ALA A 77 -7.30 -10.67 -8.69
CA ALA A 77 -5.99 -11.29 -8.50
C ALA A 77 -6.09 -12.58 -7.66
N TYR A 78 -6.85 -12.60 -6.56
CA TYR A 78 -7.09 -13.82 -5.79
C TYR A 78 -7.83 -14.88 -6.61
N SER A 79 -8.79 -14.49 -7.44
CA SER A 79 -9.43 -15.41 -8.38
C SER A 79 -8.42 -16.02 -9.35
N LYS A 80 -7.41 -15.26 -9.79
CA LYS A 80 -6.32 -15.80 -10.60
C LYS A 80 -5.44 -16.76 -9.81
N ALA A 81 -5.11 -16.46 -8.55
CA ALA A 81 -4.39 -17.42 -7.70
C ALA A 81 -5.14 -18.77 -7.62
N ILE A 82 -6.46 -18.72 -7.40
CA ILE A 82 -7.33 -19.90 -7.33
C ILE A 82 -7.39 -20.69 -8.66
N GLU A 83 -7.28 -20.02 -9.80
CA GLU A 83 -7.20 -20.70 -11.11
C GLU A 83 -5.94 -21.57 -11.25
N TYR A 84 -4.82 -21.18 -10.63
CA TYR A 84 -3.57 -21.93 -10.64
C TYR A 84 -3.46 -22.95 -9.51
N ASP A 85 -4.04 -22.64 -8.35
CA ASP A 85 -4.16 -23.54 -7.20
C ASP A 85 -5.57 -23.46 -6.60
N ASN A 86 -6.40 -24.46 -6.92
CA ASN A 86 -7.78 -24.50 -6.45
C ASN A 86 -7.92 -24.98 -4.99
N GLU A 87 -6.83 -25.39 -4.35
CA GLU A 87 -6.75 -25.76 -2.92
C GLU A 87 -6.14 -24.63 -2.07
N PHE A 88 -5.90 -23.45 -2.66
CA PHE A 88 -5.32 -22.30 -1.97
C PHE A 88 -6.29 -21.64 -0.99
N ALA A 89 -6.42 -22.22 0.20
CA ALA A 89 -7.37 -21.81 1.25
C ALA A 89 -7.29 -20.30 1.58
N ALA A 90 -6.08 -19.74 1.68
CA ALA A 90 -5.88 -18.32 1.98
C ALA A 90 -6.43 -17.41 0.87
N ALA A 91 -6.28 -17.75 -0.41
CA ALA A 91 -6.83 -16.97 -1.51
C ALA A 91 -8.37 -16.92 -1.48
N TYR A 92 -9.03 -18.03 -1.12
CA TYR A 92 -10.48 -18.03 -0.91
C TYR A 92 -10.90 -17.15 0.27
N ARG A 93 -10.14 -17.17 1.37
CA ARG A 93 -10.40 -16.33 2.55
C ARG A 93 -10.31 -14.84 2.18
N GLU A 94 -9.21 -14.43 1.55
CA GLU A 94 -9.03 -13.02 1.18
C GLU A 94 -10.07 -12.55 0.15
N MET A 95 -10.37 -13.38 -0.86
CA MET A 95 -11.45 -13.07 -1.82
C MET A 95 -12.82 -12.96 -1.14
N ALA A 96 -13.08 -13.75 -0.10
CA ALA A 96 -14.29 -13.64 0.72
C ALA A 96 -14.33 -12.30 1.48
N GLY A 97 -13.20 -11.88 2.06
CA GLY A 97 -13.04 -10.57 2.68
C GLY A 97 -13.34 -9.43 1.70
N MET A 98 -12.80 -9.49 0.48
CA MET A 98 -13.10 -8.48 -0.56
C MET A 98 -14.59 -8.45 -0.90
N CYS A 99 -15.22 -9.62 -1.04
CA CYS A 99 -16.67 -9.69 -1.28
C CYS A 99 -17.47 -9.09 -0.11
N GLN A 100 -17.04 -9.32 1.13
CA GLN A 100 -17.69 -8.77 2.33
C GLN A 100 -17.58 -7.25 2.39
N THR A 101 -16.40 -6.68 2.17
CA THR A 101 -16.17 -5.23 2.25
C THR A 101 -16.95 -4.46 1.17
N MET A 102 -17.22 -5.09 0.02
CA MET A 102 -18.09 -4.60 -1.06
C MET A 102 -19.58 -4.92 -0.86
N GLY A 103 -19.96 -5.60 0.23
CA GLY A 103 -21.36 -5.91 0.54
C GLY A 103 -21.94 -7.14 -0.17
N ASN A 104 -21.12 -7.90 -0.89
CA ASN A 104 -21.51 -9.17 -1.51
C ASN A 104 -21.46 -10.33 -0.50
N TYR A 105 -22.26 -10.22 0.56
CA TYR A 105 -22.21 -11.13 1.72
C TYR A 105 -22.53 -12.58 1.38
N LYS A 106 -23.43 -12.82 0.42
CA LYS A 106 -23.75 -14.19 -0.01
C LYS A 106 -22.53 -14.85 -0.64
N LYS A 107 -21.85 -14.14 -1.55
CA LYS A 107 -20.64 -14.67 -2.18
C LYS A 107 -19.50 -14.83 -1.19
N ALA A 108 -19.34 -13.86 -0.28
CA ALA A 108 -18.38 -13.96 0.81
C ALA A 108 -18.60 -15.24 1.65
N ALA A 109 -19.86 -15.54 2.02
CA ALA A 109 -20.21 -16.72 2.80
C ALA A 109 -19.91 -18.04 2.07
N GLU A 110 -20.14 -18.10 0.76
CA GLU A 110 -19.74 -19.25 -0.07
C GLU A 110 -18.22 -19.45 -0.08
N LEU A 111 -17.47 -18.39 -0.35
CA LEU A 111 -16.01 -18.43 -0.47
C LEU A 111 -15.34 -18.79 0.86
N ILE A 112 -15.77 -18.19 1.97
CA ILE A 112 -15.20 -18.49 3.29
C ILE A 112 -15.54 -19.90 3.74
N SER A 113 -16.68 -20.46 3.33
CA SER A 113 -16.99 -21.88 3.59
C SER A 113 -16.03 -22.80 2.85
N ILE A 114 -15.59 -22.44 1.64
CA ILE A 114 -14.58 -23.20 0.89
C ILE A 114 -13.24 -23.12 1.63
N ALA A 115 -12.80 -21.92 2.01
CA ALA A 115 -11.56 -21.70 2.76
C ALA A 115 -11.49 -22.57 4.03
N VAL A 116 -12.54 -22.55 4.85
CA VAL A 116 -12.64 -23.38 6.08
C VAL A 116 -12.71 -24.88 5.78
N THR A 117 -13.23 -25.29 4.62
CA THR A 117 -13.23 -26.71 4.23
C THR A 117 -11.83 -27.19 3.85
N LEU A 118 -11.08 -26.34 3.14
CA LEU A 118 -9.71 -26.62 2.71
C LEU A 118 -8.72 -26.61 3.89
N ASP A 119 -8.85 -25.64 4.80
CA ASP A 119 -8.11 -25.60 6.07
C ASP A 119 -9.03 -25.38 7.28
N PRO A 120 -9.54 -26.46 7.89
CA PRO A 120 -10.42 -26.37 9.06
C PRO A 120 -9.76 -25.84 10.33
N LYS A 121 -8.42 -25.69 10.35
CA LYS A 121 -7.66 -25.23 11.52
C LYS A 121 -7.23 -23.77 11.40
N ASP A 122 -7.44 -23.11 10.26
CA ASP A 122 -7.17 -21.68 10.11
C ASP A 122 -8.09 -20.85 11.01
N GLN A 123 -7.53 -20.31 12.09
CA GLN A 123 -8.27 -19.50 13.06
C GLN A 123 -8.74 -18.16 12.46
N TYR A 124 -8.02 -17.63 11.47
CA TYR A 124 -8.43 -16.42 10.77
C TYR A 124 -9.66 -16.72 9.91
N ALA A 125 -9.64 -17.77 9.09
CA ALA A 125 -10.81 -18.16 8.29
C ALA A 125 -12.05 -18.45 9.14
N LEU A 126 -11.88 -19.13 10.29
CA LEU A 126 -12.98 -19.37 11.24
C LEU A 126 -13.52 -18.08 11.88
N SER A 127 -12.66 -17.09 12.10
CA SER A 127 -13.06 -15.78 12.64
C SER A 127 -13.79 -14.96 11.57
N ASP A 128 -13.24 -14.88 10.37
CA ASP A 128 -13.83 -14.20 9.23
C ASP A 128 -15.18 -14.80 8.85
N GLN A 129 -15.33 -16.13 8.90
CA GLN A 129 -16.62 -16.80 8.67
C GLN A 129 -17.69 -16.31 9.65
N LYS A 130 -17.36 -16.11 10.93
CA LYS A 130 -18.31 -15.60 11.92
C LYS A 130 -18.72 -14.16 11.60
N ILE A 131 -17.76 -13.32 11.20
CA ILE A 131 -18.01 -11.91 10.85
C ILE A 131 -18.86 -11.83 9.58
N ILE A 132 -18.49 -12.55 8.52
CA ILE A 132 -19.21 -12.61 7.25
C ILE A 132 -20.65 -13.11 7.46
N ASN A 133 -20.85 -14.16 8.26
CA ASN A 133 -22.19 -14.67 8.54
C ASN A 133 -23.03 -13.67 9.33
N LYS A 134 -22.43 -12.92 10.26
CA LYS A 134 -23.10 -11.83 10.96
C LYS A 134 -23.52 -10.74 9.98
N ASP A 135 -22.63 -10.30 9.10
CA ASP A 135 -22.92 -9.27 8.11
C ASP A 135 -23.96 -9.71 7.08
N LEU A 136 -23.96 -10.99 6.69
CA LEU A 136 -24.99 -11.57 5.82
C LEU A 136 -26.40 -11.47 6.43
N VAL A 137 -26.52 -11.70 7.75
CA VAL A 137 -27.80 -11.62 8.46
C VAL A 137 -28.21 -10.17 8.70
N GLN A 138 -27.27 -9.34 9.16
CA GLN A 138 -27.54 -7.96 9.56
C GLN A 138 -27.63 -7.01 8.37
N LYS A 139 -27.07 -7.40 7.23
CA LYS A 139 -26.85 -6.54 6.07
C LYS A 139 -26.15 -5.25 6.51
N THR A 140 -24.99 -5.42 7.13
CA THR A 140 -24.12 -4.31 7.53
C THR A 140 -23.90 -3.38 6.34
N GLU A 141 -23.71 -2.08 6.59
CA GLU A 141 -23.39 -1.17 5.50
C GLU A 141 -21.98 -1.50 4.97
N PRO A 142 -21.80 -1.69 3.65
CA PRO A 142 -20.49 -2.02 3.11
C PRO A 142 -19.53 -0.84 3.23
N LEU A 143 -18.25 -1.18 3.43
CA LEU A 143 -17.16 -0.21 3.44
C LEU A 143 -17.04 0.47 2.07
N PHE A 144 -17.10 -0.34 1.01
CA PHE A 144 -16.96 0.10 -0.37
C PHE A 144 -18.31 0.09 -1.07
N LYS A 145 -18.75 1.26 -1.54
CA LYS A 145 -20.04 1.46 -2.23
C LYS A 145 -19.82 1.93 -3.66
N PRO A 146 -20.50 1.36 -4.67
CA PRO A 146 -20.24 1.71 -6.07
C PRO A 146 -20.40 3.20 -6.40
N SER A 147 -21.05 3.99 -5.53
CA SER A 147 -21.17 5.45 -5.63
C SER A 147 -19.96 6.23 -5.10
N ASP A 148 -19.02 5.58 -4.41
CA ASP A 148 -17.82 6.20 -3.86
C ASP A 148 -16.83 6.48 -4.99
N ILE A 149 -16.57 7.77 -5.22
CA ILE A 149 -15.70 8.26 -6.29
C ILE A 149 -14.22 7.95 -5.97
N ILE A 150 -13.82 7.99 -4.70
CA ILE A 150 -12.43 7.71 -4.30
C ILE A 150 -12.14 6.23 -4.51
N TRP A 151 -13.04 5.34 -4.08
CA TRP A 151 -12.92 3.92 -4.37
C TRP A 151 -12.84 3.63 -5.87
N GLN A 152 -13.76 4.20 -6.67
CA GLN A 152 -13.70 4.04 -8.14
C GLN A 152 -12.37 4.52 -8.74
N ALA A 153 -11.79 5.61 -8.22
CA ALA A 153 -10.48 6.07 -8.66
C ALA A 153 -9.36 5.10 -8.27
N ASP A 154 -9.43 4.49 -7.08
CA ASP A 154 -8.45 3.52 -6.59
C ASP A 154 -8.49 2.20 -7.38
N GLU A 155 -9.68 1.77 -7.79
CA GLU A 155 -9.84 0.65 -8.74
C GLU A 155 -9.24 0.95 -10.11
N LEU A 156 -9.49 2.16 -10.63
CA LEU A 156 -8.90 2.59 -11.91
C LEU A 156 -7.38 2.70 -11.82
N LEU A 157 -6.82 3.11 -10.67
CA LEU A 157 -5.39 3.10 -10.41
C LEU A 157 -4.81 1.69 -10.47
N ALA A 158 -5.44 0.72 -9.80
CA ALA A 158 -5.05 -0.69 -9.83
C ALA A 158 -5.07 -1.27 -11.25
N MET A 159 -6.05 -0.86 -12.08
CA MET A 159 -6.20 -1.25 -13.48
C MET A 159 -5.30 -0.46 -14.46
N SER A 160 -4.42 0.41 -13.96
CA SER A 160 -3.57 1.29 -14.77
C SER A 160 -4.30 2.28 -15.67
N GLU A 161 -5.52 2.66 -15.30
CA GLU A 161 -6.42 3.57 -16.03
C GLU A 161 -6.37 5.01 -15.45
N PHE A 162 -5.17 5.52 -15.20
CA PHE A 162 -4.92 6.76 -14.42
C PHE A 162 -5.63 8.00 -14.97
N LYS A 163 -5.74 8.12 -16.30
CA LYS A 163 -6.43 9.26 -16.92
C LYS A 163 -7.93 9.24 -16.68
N LYS A 164 -8.53 8.05 -16.62
CA LYS A 164 -9.94 7.90 -16.26
C LYS A 164 -10.14 8.24 -14.79
N ALA A 165 -9.23 7.81 -13.92
CA ALA A 165 -9.25 8.17 -12.49
C ALA A 165 -9.16 9.69 -12.29
N LEU A 166 -8.24 10.38 -12.99
CA LEU A 166 -8.14 11.85 -12.95
C LEU A 166 -9.42 12.55 -13.44
N SER A 167 -10.00 12.08 -14.55
CA SER A 167 -11.26 12.64 -15.07
C SER A 167 -12.42 12.47 -14.08
N LEU A 168 -12.46 11.34 -13.36
CA LEU A 168 -13.47 11.10 -12.33
C LEU A 168 -13.33 12.09 -11.14
N LEU A 169 -12.10 12.51 -10.83
CA LEU A 169 -11.77 13.38 -9.69
C LEU A 169 -11.79 14.88 -10.02
N GLU A 170 -12.01 15.27 -11.28
CA GLU A 170 -11.83 16.65 -11.77
C GLU A 170 -12.67 17.69 -11.02
N HIS A 171 -13.89 17.32 -10.59
CA HIS A 171 -14.84 18.22 -9.95
C HIS A 171 -14.97 18.00 -8.43
N THR A 172 -14.08 17.23 -7.84
CA THR A 172 -14.06 16.94 -6.40
C THR A 172 -13.13 17.88 -5.64
N GLN A 173 -13.56 18.35 -4.46
CA GLN A 173 -12.84 19.37 -3.68
C GLN A 173 -12.77 19.03 -2.19
N ASN A 174 -12.12 17.92 -1.85
CA ASN A 174 -11.80 17.54 -0.46
C ASN A 174 -10.40 16.88 -0.35
N ALA A 175 -9.88 16.77 0.87
CA ALA A 175 -8.53 16.24 1.11
C ALA A 175 -8.31 14.84 0.51
N GLU A 176 -9.27 13.94 0.65
CA GLU A 176 -9.18 12.57 0.11
C GLU A 176 -9.16 12.58 -1.42
N SER A 177 -9.91 13.46 -2.07
CA SER A 177 -9.84 13.62 -3.52
C SER A 177 -8.50 14.20 -4.00
N CYS A 178 -7.89 15.11 -3.24
CA CYS A 178 -6.55 15.61 -3.53
C CYS A 178 -5.52 14.47 -3.41
N LYS A 179 -5.62 13.63 -2.37
CA LYS A 179 -4.79 12.44 -2.20
C LYS A 179 -4.97 11.45 -3.34
N ALA A 180 -6.20 11.17 -3.76
CA ALA A 180 -6.51 10.33 -4.92
C ALA A 180 -5.89 10.88 -6.22
N ARG A 181 -5.96 12.19 -6.46
CA ARG A 181 -5.28 12.84 -7.60
C ARG A 181 -3.76 12.77 -7.47
N ALA A 182 -3.21 12.98 -6.27
CA ALA A 182 -1.78 12.83 -6.02
C ALA A 182 -1.31 11.41 -6.37
N ARG A 183 -2.01 10.37 -5.91
CA ARG A 183 -1.74 8.97 -6.29
C ARG A 183 -1.78 8.76 -7.80
N CYS A 184 -2.74 9.37 -8.51
CA CYS A 184 -2.80 9.35 -9.98
C CYS A 184 -1.58 10.02 -10.65
N TYR A 185 -1.21 11.21 -10.22
CA TYR A 185 -0.01 11.90 -10.73
C TYR A 185 1.26 11.11 -10.42
N GLY A 186 1.32 10.49 -9.24
CA GLY A 186 2.40 9.61 -8.84
C GLY A 186 2.55 8.41 -9.78
N ALA A 187 1.45 7.73 -10.09
CA ALA A 187 1.40 6.64 -11.07
C ALA A 187 1.86 7.07 -12.48
N LEU A 188 1.53 8.31 -12.88
CA LEU A 188 1.96 8.94 -14.13
C LEU A 188 3.40 9.47 -14.10
N SER A 189 4.08 9.41 -12.95
CA SER A 189 5.39 10.06 -12.70
C SER A 189 5.39 11.58 -12.93
N ASP A 190 4.23 12.22 -12.80
CA ASP A 190 4.07 13.68 -12.84
C ASP A 190 4.36 14.27 -11.46
N CYS A 191 5.65 14.46 -11.19
CA CYS A 191 6.12 14.89 -9.87
C CYS A 191 5.63 16.30 -9.52
N GLN A 192 5.46 17.19 -10.49
CA GLN A 192 5.04 18.56 -10.23
C GLN A 192 3.59 18.62 -9.75
N ASN A 193 2.68 17.94 -10.45
CA ASN A 193 1.28 17.92 -10.03
C ASN A 193 1.08 17.08 -8.76
N TYR A 194 1.89 16.03 -8.54
CA TYR A 194 1.94 15.32 -7.27
C TYR A 194 2.24 16.27 -6.10
N ILE A 195 3.32 17.06 -6.21
CA ILE A 195 3.71 18.04 -5.20
C ILE A 195 2.62 19.10 -5.00
N ASN A 196 2.02 19.59 -6.10
CA ASN A 196 0.98 20.61 -6.04
C ASN A 196 -0.26 20.15 -5.23
N GLU A 197 -0.67 18.87 -5.36
CA GLU A 197 -1.77 18.32 -4.56
C GLU A 197 -1.42 18.26 -3.07
N TRP A 198 -0.22 17.78 -2.71
CA TRP A 198 0.23 17.77 -1.30
C TRP A 198 0.38 19.16 -0.70
N LYS A 199 0.86 20.12 -1.49
CA LYS A 199 0.89 21.53 -1.09
C LYS A 199 -0.53 22.07 -0.87
N SER A 200 -1.45 21.81 -1.79
CA SER A 200 -2.85 22.20 -1.64
C SER A 200 -3.47 21.59 -0.39
N ILE A 201 -3.16 20.34 -0.07
CA ILE A 201 -3.64 19.67 1.15
C ILE A 201 -3.12 20.40 2.39
N SER A 202 -1.80 20.61 2.45
CA SER A 202 -1.11 21.31 3.53
C SER A 202 -1.64 22.73 3.77
N ASP A 203 -1.90 23.47 2.69
CA ASP A 203 -2.33 24.87 2.74
C ASP A 203 -3.82 25.00 3.11
N THR A 204 -4.67 24.08 2.65
CA THR A 204 -6.13 24.24 2.69
C THR A 204 -6.79 23.58 3.88
N TYR A 205 -6.37 22.36 4.25
CA TYR A 205 -7.09 21.55 5.24
C TYR A 205 -6.47 21.68 6.62
N SER A 206 -7.31 21.67 7.66
CA SER A 206 -6.88 21.76 9.06
C SER A 206 -6.23 20.49 9.56
N GLU A 207 -6.54 19.35 8.93
CA GLU A 207 -6.07 18.03 9.31
C GLU A 207 -6.16 17.06 8.14
N PHE A 208 -5.22 16.11 8.07
CA PHE A 208 -5.19 15.04 7.07
C PHE A 208 -4.38 13.85 7.59
N GLU A 209 -4.48 12.71 6.91
CA GLU A 209 -3.78 11.47 7.25
C GLU A 209 -3.11 10.86 6.00
N PHE A 210 -2.04 10.10 6.21
CA PHE A 210 -1.43 9.22 5.21
C PHE A 210 -2.00 7.80 5.29
N ARG A 211 -2.23 7.22 4.12
CA ARG A 211 -2.54 5.80 3.92
C ARG A 211 -1.35 5.10 3.28
N SER A 212 -1.33 3.77 3.34
CA SER A 212 -0.33 2.95 2.64
C SER A 212 -0.26 3.30 1.15
N SER A 213 -1.40 3.57 0.52
CA SER A 213 -1.48 3.93 -0.90
C SER A 213 -0.83 5.27 -1.24
N ASP A 214 -0.83 6.24 -0.32
CA ASP A 214 -0.16 7.53 -0.53
C ASP A 214 1.35 7.35 -0.71
N TRP A 215 1.97 6.49 0.12
CA TRP A 215 3.38 6.14 -0.01
C TRP A 215 3.65 5.25 -1.22
N PHE A 216 2.77 4.30 -1.50
CA PHE A 216 2.91 3.36 -2.61
C PHE A 216 3.02 4.05 -3.97
N TYR A 217 2.22 5.09 -4.18
CA TYR A 217 2.19 5.86 -5.41
C TYR A 217 3.15 7.05 -5.41
N MET A 218 3.83 7.36 -4.30
CA MET A 218 4.80 8.45 -4.24
C MET A 218 5.99 8.15 -5.18
N PRO A 219 6.27 9.02 -6.17
CA PRO A 219 7.45 8.83 -7.02
C PRO A 219 8.73 8.87 -6.20
N LYS A 220 9.69 7.99 -6.51
CA LYS A 220 11.01 8.01 -5.86
C LYS A 220 11.69 9.37 -5.96
N GLN A 221 11.55 10.06 -7.09
CA GLN A 221 12.09 11.42 -7.27
C GLN A 221 11.47 12.44 -6.30
N VAL A 222 10.19 12.28 -5.96
CA VAL A 222 9.52 13.13 -4.96
C VAL A 222 10.04 12.78 -3.57
N PHE A 223 10.10 11.49 -3.23
CA PHE A 223 10.59 11.01 -1.93
C PHE A 223 12.04 11.46 -1.64
N ASP A 224 12.89 11.45 -2.67
CA ASP A 224 14.30 11.87 -2.59
C ASP A 224 14.52 13.38 -2.80
N SER A 225 13.43 14.18 -2.88
CA SER A 225 13.47 15.64 -2.93
C SER A 225 13.11 16.25 -1.59
N SER A 226 13.80 17.31 -1.14
CA SER A 226 13.45 18.02 0.09
C SER A 226 12.11 18.77 0.01
N GLU A 227 11.59 19.03 -1.20
CA GLU A 227 10.36 19.81 -1.42
C GLU A 227 9.13 19.21 -0.74
N ILE A 228 8.88 17.90 -0.90
CA ILE A 228 7.75 17.24 -0.21
C ILE A 228 7.93 17.28 1.30
N TRP A 229 9.17 17.13 1.78
CA TRP A 229 9.45 17.13 3.21
C TRP A 229 9.27 18.50 3.83
N TYR A 230 9.57 19.59 3.11
CA TYR A 230 9.25 20.94 3.56
C TYR A 230 7.74 21.20 3.64
N ILE A 231 6.96 20.72 2.66
CA ILE A 231 5.50 20.80 2.71
C ILE A 231 4.96 20.10 3.96
N LEU A 232 5.49 18.91 4.27
CA LEU A 232 5.12 18.17 5.47
C LEU A 232 5.63 18.83 6.75
N PHE A 233 6.79 19.49 6.72
CA PHE A 233 7.32 20.23 7.85
C PHE A 233 6.45 21.44 8.19
N ASP A 234 5.88 22.13 7.20
CA ASP A 234 4.98 23.26 7.44
C ASP A 234 3.61 22.82 7.99
N SER A 235 3.27 21.54 7.84
CA SER A 235 1.96 20.98 8.19
C SER A 235 2.00 19.82 9.19
N TYR A 236 3.14 19.47 9.78
CA TYR A 236 3.27 18.23 10.58
C TYR A 236 2.29 18.12 11.75
N LYS A 237 1.89 19.25 12.36
CA LYS A 237 0.89 19.30 13.44
C LYS A 237 -0.53 19.01 12.98
N LYS A 238 -0.79 19.10 11.67
CA LYS A 238 -2.06 18.79 11.01
C LYS A 238 -2.15 17.31 10.61
N ILE A 239 -1.03 16.59 10.62
CA ILE A 239 -0.98 15.16 10.27
C ILE A 239 -1.55 14.37 11.47
N ARG A 240 -2.71 13.75 11.28
CA ARG A 240 -3.29 12.82 12.27
C ARG A 240 -2.47 11.53 12.36
N PRO A 241 -2.64 10.73 13.43
CA PRO A 241 -2.10 9.37 13.46
C PRO A 241 -2.44 8.62 12.17
N SER A 242 -1.40 8.19 11.46
CA SER A 242 -1.50 7.72 10.08
C SER A 242 -0.49 6.61 9.80
N VAL A 243 -0.65 5.96 8.65
CA VAL A 243 0.41 5.09 8.12
C VAL A 243 1.54 6.00 7.66
N PHE A 244 2.50 6.26 8.55
CA PHE A 244 3.66 7.11 8.29
C PHE A 244 4.92 6.26 8.30
N ILE A 245 5.98 6.74 7.65
CA ILE A 245 7.31 6.12 7.77
C ILE A 245 7.70 6.11 9.24
N SER A 246 8.11 4.96 9.75
CA SER A 246 8.50 4.79 11.14
C SER A 246 9.91 4.22 11.25
N PHE A 247 10.58 4.54 12.36
CA PHE A 247 11.86 3.95 12.75
C PHE A 247 11.64 3.22 14.07
N ASN A 248 11.94 1.93 14.11
CA ASN A 248 11.67 1.08 15.27
C ASN A 248 12.29 1.66 16.53
N SER A 249 13.56 2.10 16.48
CA SER A 249 14.20 2.64 17.69
C SER A 249 13.63 3.99 18.15
N LEU A 250 12.99 4.76 17.26
CA LEU A 250 12.31 5.99 17.64
C LEU A 250 10.99 5.69 18.38
N TYR A 251 10.30 4.61 18.01
CA TYR A 251 9.01 4.23 18.56
C TYR A 251 9.09 3.30 19.77
N GLU A 252 10.06 2.40 19.81
CA GLU A 252 10.20 1.35 20.84
C GLU A 252 11.12 1.77 22.00
N SER A 253 11.90 2.84 21.83
CA SER A 253 12.81 3.32 22.88
C SER A 253 12.06 3.95 24.06
N GLU A 254 12.30 3.42 25.26
CA GLU A 254 11.81 4.01 26.52
C GLU A 254 12.21 5.48 26.71
N LYS A 255 13.33 5.92 26.09
CA LYS A 255 13.76 7.33 26.17
C LYS A 255 12.85 8.27 25.40
N TYR A 256 12.11 7.77 24.41
CA TYR A 256 11.28 8.54 23.49
C TYR A 256 9.79 8.26 23.67
N ARG A 257 9.42 7.45 24.66
CA ARG A 257 8.03 7.07 24.94
C ARG A 257 7.10 8.26 25.24
N ASN A 258 7.66 9.37 25.71
CA ASN A 258 6.90 10.59 26.04
C ASN A 258 6.81 11.57 24.85
N LEU A 259 7.44 11.27 23.71
CA LEU A 259 7.27 12.09 22.51
C LEU A 259 5.86 11.88 21.97
N GLU A 260 5.16 12.99 21.76
CA GLU A 260 3.87 12.98 21.07
C GLU A 260 4.06 12.48 19.63
N GLU A 261 3.02 11.90 19.04
CA GLU A 261 3.10 11.34 17.68
C GLU A 261 3.52 12.39 16.64
N SER A 262 2.98 13.61 16.76
CA SER A 262 3.36 14.73 15.89
C SER A 262 4.83 15.14 16.05
N GLU A 263 5.43 14.95 17.23
CA GLU A 263 6.87 15.21 17.42
C GLU A 263 7.71 14.16 16.73
N LYS A 264 7.29 12.88 16.77
CA LYS A 264 7.95 11.81 16.01
C LYS A 264 7.87 12.07 14.50
N TYR A 265 6.70 12.45 13.99
CA TYR A 265 6.56 12.85 12.58
C TYR A 265 7.50 14.00 12.22
N LYS A 266 7.57 15.03 13.07
CA LYS A 266 8.50 16.14 12.87
C LYS A 266 9.95 15.66 12.75
N LEU A 267 10.40 14.77 13.65
CA LEU A 267 11.77 14.23 13.63
C LEU A 267 12.05 13.43 12.35
N ILE A 268 11.09 12.64 11.90
CA ILE A 268 11.19 11.83 10.67
C ILE A 268 11.24 12.74 9.43
N ILE A 269 10.46 13.83 9.43
CA ILE A 269 10.48 14.86 8.38
C ILE A 269 11.83 15.59 8.39
N GLU A 270 12.31 16.06 9.55
CA GLU A 270 13.61 16.73 9.69
C GLU A 270 14.76 15.82 9.22
N PHE A 271 14.73 14.53 9.59
CA PHE A 271 15.68 13.53 9.09
C PHE A 271 15.68 13.46 7.56
N ASN A 272 14.50 13.39 6.93
CA ASN A 272 14.42 13.29 5.47
C ASN A 272 14.80 14.59 4.74
N ILE A 273 14.51 15.77 5.31
CA ILE A 273 15.05 17.05 4.81
C ILE A 273 16.58 16.98 4.81
N TYR A 274 17.18 16.67 5.96
CA TYR A 274 18.64 16.68 6.07
C TYR A 274 19.30 15.58 5.23
N ARG A 275 18.68 14.40 5.11
CA ARG A 275 19.15 13.31 4.25
C ARG A 275 19.18 13.74 2.78
N THR A 276 18.06 14.29 2.29
CA THR A 276 17.93 14.67 0.86
C THR A 276 18.85 15.84 0.49
N GLU A 277 19.17 16.70 1.45
CA GLU A 277 20.09 17.83 1.27
C GLU A 277 21.57 17.49 1.58
N ASN A 278 21.88 16.25 1.97
CA ASN A 278 23.21 15.85 2.45
C ASN A 278 23.73 16.71 3.62
N ASN A 279 22.85 17.19 4.49
CA ASN A 279 23.19 18.03 5.64
C ASN A 279 23.63 17.17 6.85
N PHE A 280 24.79 16.53 6.73
CA PHE A 280 25.37 15.68 7.78
C PHE A 280 25.62 16.43 9.10
N LYS A 281 25.83 17.75 9.06
CA LYS A 281 25.95 18.55 10.28
C LYS A 281 24.64 18.54 11.08
N ALA A 282 23.51 18.78 10.42
CA ALA A 282 22.20 18.75 11.07
C ALA A 282 21.82 17.33 11.53
N LEU A 283 22.12 16.30 10.74
CA LEU A 283 21.92 14.90 11.15
C LEU A 283 22.72 14.54 12.41
N ASN A 284 23.99 14.96 12.48
CA ASN A 284 24.81 14.76 13.68
C ASN A 284 24.26 15.52 14.90
N GLN A 285 23.74 16.74 14.70
CA GLN A 285 23.08 17.50 15.77
C GLN A 285 21.80 16.79 16.25
N LEU A 286 21.00 16.25 15.32
CA LEU A 286 19.81 15.46 15.64
C LEU A 286 20.18 14.22 16.45
N TYR A 287 21.24 13.50 16.06
CA TYR A 287 21.72 12.32 16.78
C TYR A 287 22.25 12.65 18.19
N GLN A 288 22.90 13.80 18.37
CA GLN A 288 23.33 14.27 19.70
C GLN A 288 22.15 14.47 20.66
N ILE A 289 21.02 14.95 20.14
CA ILE A 289 19.79 15.14 20.92
C ILE A 289 19.07 13.80 21.12
N TYR A 290 19.06 12.94 20.08
CA TYR A 290 18.37 11.65 20.06
C TYR A 290 19.36 10.46 19.88
N PRO A 291 20.23 10.17 20.87
CA PRO A 291 21.31 9.19 20.71
C PRO A 291 20.88 7.72 20.71
N ALA A 292 19.62 7.43 21.09
CA ALA A 292 19.05 6.08 21.03
C ALA A 292 18.32 5.80 19.70
N TRP A 293 18.28 6.76 18.77
CA TRP A 293 17.78 6.53 17.42
C TRP A 293 18.84 5.81 16.57
N SER A 294 18.78 4.48 16.52
CA SER A 294 19.80 3.63 15.89
C SER A 294 19.82 3.76 14.37
N GLU A 295 18.67 3.87 13.71
CA GLU A 295 18.61 4.00 12.25
C GLU A 295 19.22 5.34 11.78
N LEU A 296 19.04 6.43 12.56
CA LEU A 296 19.75 7.69 12.33
C LEU A 296 21.26 7.50 12.49
N LYS A 297 21.70 6.77 13.51
CA LYS A 297 23.12 6.45 13.72
C LYS A 297 23.71 5.65 12.55
N GLU A 298 22.99 4.64 12.08
CA GLU A 298 23.40 3.80 10.95
C GLU A 298 23.48 4.61 9.66
N PHE A 299 22.63 5.62 9.48
CA PHE A 299 22.68 6.50 8.31
C PHE A 299 23.91 7.43 8.29
N ILE A 300 24.36 7.92 9.45
CA ILE A 300 25.46 8.90 9.55
C ILE A 300 26.86 8.28 9.62
N VAL A 301 26.97 6.98 9.91
CA VAL A 301 28.24 6.24 10.04
C VAL A 301 28.66 5.67 8.69
#